data_AF-A0A382LEQ8-F1
#
_entry.id   AF-A0A382LEQ8-F1
#
_cell.length_a   1.000
_cell.length_b   1.000
_cell.length_c   1.000
_cell.angle_alpha   90.00
_cell.angle_beta   90.00
_cell.angle_gamma   90.00
#
_symmetry.space_group_name_H-M   'P 1'
#
loop_
_entity.id
_entity.type
_entity.pdbx_description
1 polymer ?
#
loop_
_entity_poly.entity_id
_entity_poly.type
_entity_poly.pdbx_seq_one_letter_code
_entity_poly.pdbx_strand_id
1 'polypeptide(L)'
;MSQQVIQNVKAQRRKLFLTNPRAFHRLLRIPIYERKLIRTAATDGNRIFFNVSFTKQLSDKDLRGVLIHEFLHILCEHRLRRGDFHPRLWNTACDYVINGWIMQSDRYGKDFTLPINVLYHPLYSYGEFSAEEVAQNLMNRGWKTDEPPDYDCHVCRLAPVAPSAGGDVSRLRSVRTRKIVLYSPAVGAAV
;
A
#
# COMPACT_ATOMS: atom_id res chain seq x y z
N MET A 1 2.10 -13.19 -21.00
CA MET A 1 1.24 -12.07 -20.53
C MET A 1 1.71 -11.45 -19.22
N SER A 2 1.97 -12.21 -18.15
CA SER A 2 2.48 -11.63 -16.88
C SER A 2 3.84 -10.95 -17.03
N GLN A 3 4.74 -11.55 -17.81
CA GLN A 3 6.06 -10.99 -18.11
C GLN A 3 5.97 -9.61 -18.77
N GLN A 4 5.03 -9.40 -19.71
CA GLN A 4 4.83 -8.11 -20.37
C GLN A 4 4.43 -7.00 -19.39
N VAL A 5 3.58 -7.33 -18.42
CA VAL A 5 3.13 -6.37 -17.39
C VAL A 5 4.31 -5.96 -16.52
N ILE A 6 5.10 -6.90 -16.02
CA ILE A 6 6.29 -6.58 -15.22
C ILE A 6 7.35 -5.82 -16.04
N GLN A 7 7.48 -6.10 -17.34
CA GLN A 7 8.33 -5.29 -18.21
C GLN A 7 7.83 -3.86 -18.36
N ASN A 8 6.51 -3.64 -18.42
CA ASN A 8 5.94 -2.29 -18.37
C ASN A 8 6.29 -1.60 -17.04
N VAL A 9 6.13 -2.26 -15.90
CA VAL A 9 6.53 -1.73 -14.59
C VAL A 9 8.00 -1.27 -14.61
N LYS A 10 8.90 -2.10 -15.15
CA LYS A 10 10.32 -1.77 -15.29
C LYS A 10 10.58 -0.60 -16.25
N ALA A 11 9.77 -0.45 -17.30
CA ALA A 11 9.82 0.70 -18.20
C ALA A 11 9.38 1.99 -17.50
N GLN A 12 8.29 1.95 -16.73
CA GLN A 12 7.81 3.08 -15.95
C GLN A 12 8.80 3.52 -14.89
N ARG A 13 9.49 2.57 -14.24
CA ARG A 13 10.63 2.87 -13.37
C ARG A 13 11.75 3.63 -14.08
N ARG A 14 12.14 3.22 -15.30
CA ARG A 14 13.16 3.95 -16.07
C ARG A 14 12.70 5.36 -16.39
N LYS A 15 11.41 5.53 -16.71
CA LYS A 15 10.83 6.85 -16.97
C LYS A 15 10.92 7.77 -15.75
N LEU A 16 10.57 7.28 -14.54
CA LEU A 16 10.78 8.01 -13.29
C LEU A 16 12.23 8.42 -13.09
N PHE A 17 13.18 7.51 -13.34
CA PHE A 17 14.60 7.86 -13.27
C PHE A 17 14.98 8.98 -14.23
N LEU A 18 14.51 8.96 -15.48
CA LEU A 18 14.82 10.00 -16.46
C LEU A 18 14.19 11.35 -16.10
N THR A 19 13.03 11.37 -15.45
CA THR A 19 12.39 12.63 -15.03
C THR A 19 13.08 13.26 -13.82
N ASN A 20 13.54 12.45 -12.87
CA ASN A 20 14.30 12.94 -11.71
C ASN A 20 15.36 11.93 -11.25
N PRO A 21 16.56 11.95 -11.84
CA PRO A 21 17.63 11.02 -11.50
C PRO A 21 18.02 11.07 -10.02
N ARG A 22 18.01 12.27 -9.42
CA ARG A 22 18.38 12.46 -8.00
C ARG A 22 17.41 11.72 -7.09
N ALA A 23 16.10 11.84 -7.32
CA ALA A 23 15.09 11.17 -6.52
C ALA A 23 15.08 9.65 -6.70
N PHE A 24 15.30 9.16 -7.93
CA PHE A 24 15.00 7.77 -8.28
C PHE A 24 16.21 6.89 -8.62
N HIS A 25 17.44 7.37 -8.46
CA HIS A 25 18.64 6.56 -8.72
C HIS A 25 18.65 5.22 -7.93
N ARG A 26 18.20 5.23 -6.66
CA ARG A 26 18.12 4.01 -5.84
C ARG A 26 17.05 3.05 -6.35
N LEU A 27 15.93 3.55 -6.85
CA LEU A 27 14.82 2.74 -7.37
C LEU A 27 15.27 1.81 -8.51
N LEU A 28 16.21 2.24 -9.36
CA LEU A 28 16.75 1.41 -10.45
C LEU A 28 17.34 0.08 -9.98
N ARG A 29 17.90 0.05 -8.77
CA ARG A 29 18.60 -1.11 -8.20
C ARG A 29 17.67 -2.08 -7.46
N ILE A 30 16.44 -1.66 -7.18
CA ILE A 30 15.48 -2.47 -6.42
C ILE A 30 14.88 -3.54 -7.33
N PRO A 31 14.97 -4.84 -6.98
CA PRO A 31 14.36 -5.90 -7.77
C PRO A 31 12.83 -5.80 -7.79
N ILE A 32 12.22 -6.07 -8.95
CA ILE A 32 10.77 -6.04 -9.16
C ILE A 32 10.30 -7.41 -9.65
N TYR A 33 9.32 -8.00 -8.95
CA TYR A 33 8.79 -9.33 -9.22
C TYR A 33 7.26 -9.34 -9.27
N GLU A 34 6.71 -10.34 -9.95
CA GLU A 34 5.28 -10.68 -9.84
C GLU A 34 5.02 -11.42 -8.53
N ARG A 35 3.89 -11.13 -7.87
CA ARG A 35 3.38 -11.93 -6.75
C ARG A 35 1.85 -12.00 -6.82
N LYS A 36 1.33 -13.22 -6.94
CA LYS A 36 -0.13 -13.46 -7.11
C LYS A 36 -0.93 -13.46 -5.80
N LEU A 37 -0.25 -13.68 -4.68
CA LEU A 37 -0.89 -13.83 -3.35
C LEU A 37 -1.18 -12.50 -2.65
N ILE A 38 -0.68 -11.38 -3.19
CA ILE A 38 -1.01 -10.03 -2.75
C ILE A 38 -2.14 -9.50 -3.62
N ARG A 39 -2.96 -8.59 -3.11
CA ARG A 39 -4.10 -8.01 -3.83
C ARG A 39 -3.63 -6.93 -4.81
N THR A 40 -2.66 -6.12 -4.40
CA THR A 40 -2.22 -4.93 -5.15
C THR A 40 -0.72 -4.93 -5.47
N ALA A 41 0.05 -4.02 -4.87
CA ALA A 41 1.50 -3.99 -4.86
C ALA A 41 1.99 -4.10 -3.41
N ALA A 42 3.25 -4.48 -3.23
CA ALA A 42 3.83 -4.56 -1.89
C ALA A 42 5.36 -4.53 -1.94
N THR A 43 5.99 -4.26 -0.80
CA THR A 43 7.43 -4.41 -0.61
C THR A 43 7.79 -5.27 0.61
N ASP A 44 8.97 -5.88 0.60
CA ASP A 44 9.59 -6.50 1.77
C ASP A 44 10.73 -5.65 2.36
N GLY A 45 10.83 -4.38 1.95
CA GLY A 45 11.94 -3.48 2.30
C GLY A 45 13.16 -3.59 1.39
N ASN A 46 13.26 -4.62 0.54
CA ASN A 46 14.39 -4.81 -0.37
C ASN A 46 13.95 -5.02 -1.83
N ARG A 47 12.72 -5.45 -2.05
CA ARG A 47 12.13 -5.82 -3.33
C ARG A 47 10.74 -5.22 -3.43
N ILE A 48 10.27 -4.99 -4.65
CA ILE A 48 8.89 -4.57 -4.93
C ILE A 48 8.17 -5.70 -5.67
N PHE A 49 6.95 -5.96 -5.26
CA PHE A 49 6.08 -7.00 -5.77
C PHE A 49 4.83 -6.37 -6.37
N PHE A 50 4.39 -6.89 -7.51
CA PHE A 50 3.14 -6.48 -8.16
C PHE A 50 2.24 -7.67 -8.42
N ASN A 51 0.95 -7.52 -8.12
CA ASN A 51 -0.08 -8.39 -8.65
C ASN A 51 -0.43 -7.97 -10.08
N VAL A 52 -0.23 -8.88 -11.04
CA VAL A 52 -0.46 -8.62 -12.47
C VAL A 52 -1.91 -8.25 -12.78
N SER A 53 -2.89 -8.84 -12.10
CA SER A 53 -4.31 -8.55 -12.33
C SER A 53 -4.67 -7.13 -11.90
N PHE A 54 -4.09 -6.65 -10.79
CA PHE A 54 -4.22 -5.27 -10.35
C PHE A 54 -3.48 -4.31 -11.30
N THR A 55 -2.22 -4.59 -11.62
CA THR A 55 -1.38 -3.71 -12.46
C THR A 55 -1.96 -3.47 -13.85
N LYS A 56 -2.65 -4.46 -14.43
CA LYS A 56 -3.31 -4.31 -15.75
C LYS A 56 -4.43 -3.27 -15.78
N GLN A 57 -5.00 -2.94 -14.63
CA GLN A 57 -6.09 -1.98 -14.51
C GLN A 57 -5.58 -0.54 -14.35
N LEU A 58 -4.27 -0.37 -14.13
CA LEU A 58 -3.66 0.93 -13.91
C LEU A 58 -3.25 1.58 -15.22
N SER A 59 -3.43 2.90 -15.31
CA SER A 59 -2.74 3.69 -16.33
C SER A 59 -1.24 3.70 -16.06
N ASP A 60 -0.43 4.03 -17.07
CA ASP A 60 1.01 4.19 -16.90
C ASP A 60 1.37 5.26 -15.86
N LYS A 61 0.54 6.32 -15.72
CA LYS A 61 0.72 7.36 -14.70
C LYS A 61 0.41 6.85 -13.29
N ASP A 62 -0.67 6.08 -13.14
CA ASP A 62 -1.03 5.46 -11.86
C ASP A 62 0.03 4.44 -11.43
N LEU A 63 0.54 3.67 -12.39
CA LEU A 63 1.61 2.71 -12.13
C LEU A 63 2.88 3.39 -11.64
N ARG A 64 3.21 4.58 -12.18
CA ARG A 64 4.32 5.39 -11.66
C ARG A 64 4.05 5.87 -10.23
N GLY A 65 2.82 6.27 -9.90
CA GLY A 65 2.44 6.62 -8.53
C GLY A 65 2.59 5.46 -7.54
N VAL A 66 2.09 4.27 -7.90
CA VAL A 66 2.24 3.06 -7.08
C VAL A 66 3.72 2.68 -6.92
N LEU A 67 4.54 2.81 -7.96
CA LEU A 67 5.98 2.59 -7.84
C LEU A 67 6.65 3.55 -6.86
N ILE A 68 6.28 4.83 -6.89
CA ILE A 68 6.79 5.82 -5.93
C ILE A 68 6.35 5.46 -4.52
N HIS A 69 5.10 5.03 -4.33
CA HIS A 69 4.56 4.60 -3.03
C HIS A 69 5.37 3.45 -2.43
N GLU A 70 5.54 2.35 -3.16
CA GLU A 70 6.32 1.19 -2.69
C GLU A 70 7.80 1.55 -2.47
N PHE A 71 8.34 2.43 -3.29
CA PHE A 71 9.70 2.93 -3.14
C PHE A 71 9.88 3.73 -1.85
N LEU A 72 8.90 4.56 -1.47
CA LEU A 72 8.94 5.34 -0.25
C LEU A 72 8.84 4.46 1.00
N HIS A 73 8.06 3.39 0.97
CA HIS A 73 8.07 2.38 2.04
C HIS A 73 9.47 1.79 2.29
N ILE A 74 10.23 1.54 1.21
CA ILE A 74 11.62 1.08 1.29
C ILE A 74 12.54 2.19 1.81
N LEU A 75 12.46 3.39 1.24
CA LEU A 75 13.33 4.52 1.61
C LEU A 75 13.17 4.93 3.07
N CYS A 76 11.95 4.91 3.58
CA CYS A 76 11.62 5.27 4.94
C CYS A 76 11.77 4.11 5.93
N GLU A 77 12.21 2.94 5.45
CA GLU A 77 12.48 1.76 6.27
C GLU A 77 11.27 1.36 7.13
N HIS A 78 10.05 1.57 6.64
CA HIS A 78 8.82 1.34 7.40
C HIS A 78 8.70 -0.10 7.91
N ARG A 79 9.29 -1.07 7.19
CA ARG A 79 9.35 -2.45 7.66
C ARG A 79 10.09 -2.59 9.00
N LEU A 80 11.16 -1.83 9.22
CA LEU A 80 12.00 -1.91 10.40
C LEU A 80 11.45 -1.07 11.56
N ARG A 81 10.68 -0.03 11.25
CA ARG A 81 10.18 0.96 12.22
C ARG A 81 8.88 0.59 12.92
N ARG A 82 8.22 -0.52 12.53
CA ARG A 82 6.91 -0.91 13.09
C ARG A 82 6.89 -1.04 14.61
N GLY A 83 7.97 -1.54 15.22
CA GLY A 83 7.96 -1.92 16.64
C GLY A 83 6.79 -2.85 16.97
N ASP A 84 6.06 -2.52 18.03
CA ASP A 84 4.93 -3.30 18.57
C ASP A 84 3.57 -2.94 17.93
N PHE A 85 3.52 -1.97 17.02
CA PHE A 85 2.27 -1.61 16.37
C PHE A 85 1.69 -2.80 15.61
N HIS A 86 0.37 -2.96 15.70
CA HIS A 86 -0.34 -3.98 14.95
C HIS A 86 -0.05 -3.80 13.44
N PRO A 87 0.25 -4.88 12.69
CA PRO A 87 0.73 -4.76 11.31
C PRO A 87 -0.16 -3.94 10.37
N ARG A 88 -1.49 -4.05 10.52
CA ARG A 88 -2.46 -3.28 9.72
C ARG A 88 -2.51 -1.80 10.09
N LEU A 89 -2.50 -1.51 11.39
CA LEU A 89 -2.47 -0.15 11.91
C LEU A 89 -1.22 0.57 11.39
N TRP A 90 -0.07 -0.12 11.45
CA TRP A 90 1.20 0.41 10.98
C TRP A 90 1.19 0.70 9.48
N ASN A 91 0.74 -0.26 8.67
CA ASN A 91 0.64 -0.06 7.22
C ASN A 91 -0.31 1.12 6.89
N THR A 92 -1.48 1.17 7.53
CA THR A 92 -2.44 2.28 7.35
C THR A 92 -1.80 3.64 7.67
N ALA A 93 -1.07 3.72 8.79
CA ALA A 93 -0.38 4.94 9.20
C ALA A 93 0.71 5.36 8.21
N CYS A 94 1.53 4.42 7.75
CA CYS A 94 2.57 4.66 6.74
C CYS A 94 1.97 5.17 5.43
N ASP A 95 0.89 4.53 4.97
CA ASP A 95 0.22 4.85 3.72
C ASP A 95 -0.40 6.25 3.75
N TYR A 96 -1.02 6.66 4.86
CA TYR A 96 -1.53 8.04 5.00
C TYR A 96 -0.44 9.08 4.79
N VAL A 97 0.74 8.86 5.37
CA VAL A 97 1.88 9.78 5.28
C VAL A 97 2.47 9.76 3.86
N ILE A 98 2.75 8.57 3.31
CA ILE A 98 3.34 8.43 1.97
C ILE A 98 2.43 9.03 0.89
N ASN A 99 1.14 8.70 0.93
CA ASN A 99 0.19 9.22 -0.06
C ASN A 99 0.08 10.74 0.05
N GLY A 100 0.10 11.27 1.28
CA GLY A 100 0.23 12.69 1.55
C GLY A 100 1.44 13.33 0.86
N TRP A 101 2.63 12.75 1.01
CA TRP A 101 3.85 13.26 0.39
C TRP A 101 3.80 13.19 -1.14
N ILE A 102 3.26 12.13 -1.72
CA ILE A 102 3.14 11.99 -3.18
C ILE A 102 2.18 13.05 -3.74
N MET A 103 1.09 13.34 -3.03
CA MET A 103 0.08 14.32 -3.48
C MET A 103 0.57 15.77 -3.37
N GLN A 104 1.42 16.09 -2.40
CA GLN A 104 1.82 17.47 -2.10
C GLN A 104 3.19 17.85 -2.66
N SER A 105 4.07 16.87 -2.89
CA SER A 105 5.47 17.18 -3.17
C SER A 105 5.77 17.19 -4.66
N ASP A 106 6.25 18.34 -5.15
CA ASP A 106 6.87 18.45 -6.48
C ASP A 106 8.21 17.67 -6.58
N ARG A 107 8.74 17.17 -5.45
CA ARG A 107 10.02 16.45 -5.39
C ARG A 107 10.07 15.22 -6.28
N TYR A 108 8.93 14.57 -6.51
CA TYR A 108 8.84 13.35 -7.31
C TYR A 108 8.54 13.62 -8.80
N GLY A 109 8.36 14.89 -9.18
CA GLY A 109 7.92 15.32 -10.49
C GLY A 109 6.39 15.38 -10.62
N LYS A 110 5.90 15.54 -11.86
CA LYS A 110 4.46 15.62 -12.17
C LYS A 110 3.97 14.54 -13.13
N ASP A 111 4.87 13.67 -13.61
CA ASP A 111 4.52 12.60 -14.54
C ASP A 111 4.05 11.35 -13.79
N PHE A 112 3.10 11.47 -12.88
CA PHE A 112 2.42 10.34 -12.22
C PHE A 112 1.05 10.78 -11.72
N THR A 113 0.23 9.80 -11.37
CA THR A 113 -1.04 9.98 -10.66
C THR A 113 -1.15 8.89 -9.60
N LEU A 114 -2.03 9.07 -8.62
CA LEU A 114 -2.38 8.01 -7.69
C LEU A 114 -3.71 7.38 -8.13
N PRO A 115 -3.90 6.06 -7.94
CA PRO A 115 -5.19 5.42 -8.17
C PRO A 115 -6.33 6.08 -7.38
N ILE A 116 -7.55 6.05 -7.92
CA ILE A 116 -8.75 6.72 -7.36
C ILE A 116 -9.03 6.31 -5.90
N ASN A 117 -8.72 5.07 -5.53
CA ASN A 117 -9.02 4.49 -4.23
C ASN A 117 -7.82 4.47 -3.26
N VAL A 118 -6.89 5.42 -3.41
CA VAL A 118 -5.74 5.55 -2.52
C VAL A 118 -6.18 5.90 -1.08
N LEU A 119 -5.50 5.30 -0.11
CA LEU A 119 -5.78 5.56 1.30
C LEU A 119 -5.37 6.99 1.68
N TYR A 120 -6.31 7.76 2.21
CA TYR A 120 -6.14 9.17 2.49
C TYR A 120 -6.88 9.58 3.78
N HIS A 121 -6.26 10.44 4.59
CA HIS A 121 -6.90 11.03 5.76
C HIS A 121 -6.57 12.52 5.83
N PRO A 122 -7.56 13.44 5.89
CA PRO A 122 -7.32 14.88 5.81
C PRO A 122 -6.27 15.41 6.76
N LEU A 123 -6.31 14.96 8.02
CA LEU A 123 -5.35 15.39 9.04
C LEU A 123 -3.93 14.84 8.82
N TYR A 124 -3.80 13.55 8.50
CA TYR A 124 -2.51 12.86 8.49
C TYR A 124 -1.80 12.97 7.15
N SER A 125 -2.56 12.99 6.06
CA SER A 125 -2.01 13.10 4.71
C SER A 125 -1.60 14.52 4.36
N TYR A 126 -2.25 15.57 4.89
CA TYR A 126 -1.82 16.96 4.70
C TYR A 126 -0.99 17.54 5.86
N GLY A 127 -0.92 16.83 6.99
CA GLY A 127 -0.10 17.24 8.12
C GLY A 127 1.35 16.78 8.00
N GLU A 128 2.22 17.41 8.78
CA GLU A 128 3.63 17.02 8.93
C GLU A 128 3.80 15.94 10.01
N PHE A 129 3.05 14.84 9.89
CA PHE A 129 3.11 13.72 10.84
C PHE A 129 4.07 12.63 10.37
N SER A 130 4.78 12.01 11.30
CA SER A 130 5.46 10.74 11.11
C SER A 130 4.49 9.56 11.17
N ALA A 131 4.87 8.42 10.57
CA ALA A 131 4.06 7.19 10.61
C ALA A 131 3.82 6.71 12.05
N GLU A 132 4.79 6.89 12.95
CA GLU A 132 4.69 6.57 14.38
C GLU A 132 3.66 7.44 15.08
N GLU A 133 3.68 8.75 14.85
CA GLU A 133 2.69 9.67 15.44
C GLU A 133 1.28 9.35 14.95
N VAL A 134 1.12 9.05 13.66
CA VAL A 134 -0.18 8.64 13.09
C VAL A 134 -0.64 7.32 13.71
N ALA A 135 0.22 6.32 13.80
CA ALA A 135 -0.11 5.02 14.39
C ALA A 135 -0.53 5.16 15.86
N GLN A 136 0.23 5.93 16.65
CA GLN A 136 -0.10 6.19 18.06
C GLN A 136 -1.42 6.96 18.19
N ASN A 137 -1.66 7.96 17.34
CA ASN A 137 -2.88 8.75 17.38
C ASN A 137 -4.12 7.89 17.05
N LEU A 138 -4.03 7.04 16.04
CA LEU A 138 -5.07 6.08 15.68
C LEU A 138 -5.34 5.09 16.83
N MET A 139 -4.29 4.58 17.49
CA MET A 139 -4.42 3.70 18.65
C MET A 139 -5.14 4.40 19.81
N ASN A 140 -4.75 5.64 20.13
CA ASN A 140 -5.38 6.45 21.19
C ASN A 140 -6.85 6.77 20.90
N ARG A 141 -7.24 6.84 19.62
CA ARG A 141 -8.63 7.02 19.16
C ARG A 141 -9.44 5.72 19.15
N GLY A 142 -8.87 4.61 19.62
CA GLY A 142 -9.57 3.34 19.77
C GLY A 142 -9.66 2.52 18.48
N TRP A 143 -8.61 2.53 17.65
CA TRP A 143 -8.53 1.68 16.45
C TRP A 143 -8.83 0.21 16.77
N LYS A 144 -9.70 -0.42 15.97
CA LYS A 144 -10.16 -1.81 16.15
C LYS A 144 -9.66 -2.73 15.04
N THR A 145 -9.37 -3.99 15.39
CA THR A 145 -8.74 -5.00 14.53
C THR A 145 -9.72 -5.83 13.69
N ASP A 146 -11.00 -5.49 13.65
CA ASP A 146 -12.13 -6.40 13.34
C ASP A 146 -12.19 -6.96 11.90
N GLU A 147 -11.20 -6.68 11.06
CA GLU A 147 -11.15 -7.08 9.65
C GLU A 147 -10.03 -8.12 9.42
N PRO A 148 -10.24 -9.07 8.48
CA PRO A 148 -9.32 -10.19 8.23
C PRO A 148 -7.88 -9.71 7.93
N PRO A 149 -6.86 -10.57 8.16
CA PRO A 149 -5.47 -10.19 8.00
C PRO A 149 -5.23 -9.59 6.62
N ASP A 150 -4.66 -8.40 6.61
CA ASP A 150 -4.31 -7.73 5.38
C ASP A 150 -3.19 -8.50 4.69
N TYR A 151 -3.51 -9.06 3.53
CA TYR A 151 -2.57 -9.84 2.74
C TYR A 151 -1.55 -8.98 1.99
N ASP A 152 -1.77 -7.66 1.93
CA ASP A 152 -0.81 -6.67 1.44
C ASP A 152 0.11 -6.17 2.58
N CYS A 153 -0.21 -6.51 3.84
CA CYS A 153 0.62 -6.18 4.98
C CYS A 153 1.97 -6.91 4.94
N HIS A 154 3.04 -6.11 4.83
CA HIS A 154 4.45 -6.50 4.66
C HIS A 154 5.05 -7.34 5.81
N VAL A 155 4.28 -7.58 6.88
CA VAL A 155 4.72 -8.26 8.11
C VAL A 155 4.31 -9.73 8.14
N CYS A 156 3.15 -10.09 7.58
CA CYS A 156 2.48 -11.35 7.94
C CYS A 156 2.91 -12.60 7.15
N ARG A 157 3.78 -12.51 6.13
CA ARG A 157 4.11 -13.67 5.26
C ARG A 157 5.61 -14.01 5.13
N LEU A 158 6.48 -13.49 5.98
CA LEU A 158 7.90 -13.86 5.98
C LEU A 158 8.36 -14.65 7.22
N ALA A 159 7.48 -14.85 8.21
CA ALA A 159 7.73 -15.82 9.28
C ALA A 159 7.29 -17.22 8.82
N PRO A 160 8.07 -18.30 9.08
CA PRO A 160 7.60 -19.66 8.86
C PRO A 160 6.34 -19.87 9.70
N VAL A 161 5.28 -20.40 9.07
CA VAL A 161 4.04 -20.74 9.75
C VAL A 161 4.37 -21.86 10.73
N ALA A 162 4.43 -21.54 12.03
CA ALA A 162 4.40 -22.57 13.05
C ALA A 162 3.07 -23.34 12.91
N PRO A 163 3.05 -24.68 12.96
CA PRO A 163 1.82 -25.44 12.82
C PRO A 163 0.87 -25.02 13.94
N SER A 164 -0.31 -24.53 13.56
CA SER A 164 -1.34 -24.13 14.51
C SER A 164 -1.78 -25.35 15.32
N ALA A 165 -1.58 -25.28 16.63
CA ALA A 165 -2.17 -26.20 17.59
C ALA A 165 -3.70 -26.22 17.41
N GLY A 166 -4.28 -27.41 17.46
CA GLY A 166 -5.65 -27.72 17.05
C GLY A 166 -6.73 -26.91 17.76
N GLY A 167 -7.72 -26.50 16.97
CA GLY A 167 -9.00 -25.96 17.43
C GLY A 167 -10.12 -26.57 16.59
N ASP A 168 -11.03 -27.25 17.28
CA ASP A 168 -12.12 -28.10 16.80
C ASP A 168 -13.07 -27.41 15.78
N VAL A 169 -13.25 -28.03 14.62
CA VAL A 169 -14.09 -27.54 13.50
C VAL A 169 -15.48 -28.13 13.62
N SER A 170 -16.22 -27.76 14.66
CA SER A 170 -17.56 -28.29 14.89
C SER A 170 -18.53 -27.21 15.39
N ARG A 171 -18.58 -26.05 14.73
CA ARG A 171 -19.70 -25.09 14.86
C ARG A 171 -19.80 -24.07 13.71
N LEU A 172 -19.96 -24.54 12.48
CA LEU A 172 -20.44 -23.69 11.38
C LEU A 172 -21.99 -23.68 11.40
N ARG A 173 -22.58 -22.70 12.09
CA ARG A 173 -24.00 -22.36 11.91
C ARG A 173 -24.11 -21.09 11.06
N SER A 174 -24.86 -21.23 9.97
CA SER A 174 -25.30 -20.22 9.02
C SER A 174 -25.61 -18.86 9.66
N VAL A 175 -24.85 -17.83 9.27
CA VAL A 175 -25.22 -16.43 9.49
C VAL A 175 -25.41 -15.79 8.12
N ARG A 176 -26.66 -15.43 7.85
CA ARG A 176 -27.13 -14.72 6.65
C ARG A 176 -26.28 -13.46 6.42
N THR A 177 -25.80 -13.31 5.19
CA THR A 177 -25.17 -12.11 4.65
C THR A 177 -26.04 -10.89 4.87
N ARG A 178 -25.60 -9.95 5.72
CA ARG A 178 -26.02 -8.55 5.64
C ARG A 178 -24.98 -7.81 4.80
N LYS A 179 -25.41 -7.29 3.65
CA LYS A 179 -24.69 -6.27 2.88
C LYS A 179 -24.37 -5.11 3.82
N ILE A 180 -23.10 -4.85 4.06
CA ILE A 180 -22.64 -3.55 4.58
C ILE A 180 -22.21 -2.75 3.36
N VAL A 181 -23.04 -1.78 3.01
CA VAL A 181 -22.75 -0.72 2.05
C VAL A 181 -21.88 0.29 2.80
N LEU A 182 -20.61 0.41 2.45
CA LEU A 182 -19.81 1.56 2.87
C LEU A 182 -20.12 2.71 1.92
N TYR A 183 -20.74 3.75 2.48
CA TYR A 183 -21.17 4.98 1.82
C TYR A 183 -19.98 5.75 1.24
N SER A 184 -20.05 6.07 -0.05
CA SER A 184 -19.31 7.16 -0.70
C SER A 184 -20.25 8.37 -0.72
N PRO A 185 -19.84 9.58 -0.30
CA PRO A 185 -20.64 10.77 -0.59
C PRO A 185 -20.45 11.11 -2.07
N ALA A 186 -21.35 10.59 -2.90
CA ALA A 186 -21.67 11.23 -4.16
C ALA A 186 -22.56 12.43 -3.84
N VAL A 187 -22.07 13.64 -4.10
CA VAL A 187 -22.95 14.78 -4.36
C VAL A 187 -22.67 15.20 -5.79
N GLY A 188 -23.64 14.90 -6.64
CA GLY A 188 -23.77 15.50 -7.96
C GLY A 188 -25.25 15.55 -8.31
N ALA A 189 -25.79 16.76 -8.50
CA ALA A 189 -26.76 17.09 -9.55
C ALA A 189 -27.14 18.58 -9.47
N ALA A 190 -26.73 19.30 -10.51
CA ALA A 190 -27.38 20.40 -11.23
C ALA A 190 -28.51 21.22 -10.56
N VAL A 191 -28.34 22.55 -10.60
CA VAL A 191 -29.15 23.45 -11.43
C VAL A 191 -28.20 24.33 -12.23
#